data_AF-A0A3M1X3C0-F1
#
_entry.id   AF-A0A3M1X3C0-F1
#
_cell.length_a   1.000
_cell.length_b   1.000
_cell.length_c   1.000
_cell.angle_alpha   90.00
_cell.angle_beta   90.00
_cell.angle_gamma   90.00
#
_symmetry.space_group_name_H-M   'P 1'
#
loop_
_entity.id
_entity.type
_entity.pdbx_description
1 polymer ?
#
loop_
_entity_poly.entity_id
_entity_poly.type
_entity_poly.pdbx_seq_one_letter_code
_entity_poly.pdbx_strand_id
1 'polypeptide(L)'
;TGEVWFLMDDSRPVKPMIFQTRKPYTFVSMTNPESDDVFMQRIFKYGVEARCAVGYGLPQLIYASREPLNATSYAAARLALASLTRPDGSPLGIRGTTLVVGEGNFEAANVLLTNDRDTNGATNTWKSTAKLEVVEYLTGK
;
A
#
# COMPACT_ATOMS: atom_id res chain seq x y z
N THR A 1 11.71 16.57 9.84
CA THR A 1 11.44 15.96 8.53
C THR A 1 11.75 14.47 8.61
N GLY A 2 10.79 13.66 9.07
CA GLY A 2 10.92 12.20 9.06
C GLY A 2 10.35 11.59 7.77
N GLU A 3 10.77 10.36 7.47
CA GLU A 3 10.20 9.55 6.39
C GLU A 3 8.74 9.23 6.68
N VAL A 4 7.91 9.31 5.64
CA VAL A 4 6.47 9.13 5.78
C VAL A 4 6.11 7.65 5.90
N TRP A 5 5.10 7.36 6.69
CA TRP A 5 4.45 6.06 6.75
C TRP A 5 2.94 6.22 6.82
N PHE A 6 2.22 5.19 6.37
CA PHE A 6 0.76 5.19 6.30
C PHE A 6 0.20 3.96 6.96
N LEU A 7 -0.86 4.12 7.73
CA LEU A 7 -1.65 3.03 8.28
C LEU A 7 -3.05 3.11 7.68
N MET A 8 -3.48 2.05 7.00
CA MET A 8 -4.75 2.02 6.27
C MET A 8 -5.63 0.83 6.66
N ASP A 9 -6.94 1.01 6.50
CA ASP A 9 -7.96 -0.04 6.63
C ASP A 9 -8.37 -0.55 5.25
N ASP A 10 -7.98 -1.78 4.91
CA ASP A 10 -8.32 -2.47 3.67
C ASP A 10 -9.41 -3.55 3.84
N SER A 11 -9.98 -3.69 5.04
CA SER A 11 -11.01 -4.69 5.34
C SER A 11 -12.40 -4.34 4.78
N ARG A 12 -12.57 -3.10 4.32
CA ARG A 12 -13.87 -2.56 3.90
C ARG A 12 -14.13 -2.74 2.39
N PRO A 13 -15.41 -2.77 1.97
CA PRO A 13 -15.76 -2.85 0.55
C PRO A 13 -15.21 -1.68 -0.27
N VAL A 14 -15.22 -0.47 0.30
CA VAL A 14 -14.58 0.70 -0.31
C VAL A 14 -13.16 0.79 0.23
N LYS A 15 -12.19 0.64 -0.67
CA LYS A 15 -10.77 0.69 -0.32
C LYS A 15 -10.26 2.13 -0.26
N PRO A 16 -9.22 2.39 0.56
CA PRO A 16 -8.56 3.69 0.63
C PRO A 16 -7.94 4.14 -0.70
N MET A 17 -7.39 3.18 -1.45
CA MET A 17 -6.90 3.37 -2.82
C MET A 17 -7.69 2.45 -3.75
N ILE A 18 -8.23 3.01 -4.83
CA ILE A 18 -9.07 2.28 -5.78
C ILE A 18 -8.35 2.22 -7.12
N PHE A 19 -8.03 1.01 -7.56
CA PHE A 19 -7.55 0.74 -8.90
C PHE A 19 -8.72 0.32 -9.79
N GLN A 20 -9.04 1.14 -10.78
CA GLN A 20 -10.11 0.88 -11.73
C GLN A 20 -9.52 0.46 -13.08
N THR A 21 -9.78 -0.79 -13.47
CA THR A 21 -9.45 -1.31 -14.80
C THR A 21 -10.62 -1.04 -15.75
N ARG A 22 -10.42 -0.20 -16.79
CA ARG A 22 -11.43 0.08 -17.83
C ARG A 22 -11.28 -0.84 -19.05
N LYS A 23 -10.06 -1.23 -19.38
CA LYS A 23 -9.75 -2.30 -20.33
C LYS A 23 -8.67 -3.18 -19.69
N PRO A 24 -8.89 -4.50 -19.57
CA PRO A 24 -7.88 -5.42 -19.05
C PRO A 24 -6.65 -5.42 -19.96
N TYR A 25 -5.52 -5.88 -19.43
CA TYR A 25 -4.27 -5.98 -20.19
C TYR A 25 -4.43 -7.00 -21.31
N THR A 26 -4.50 -6.53 -22.55
CA THR A 26 -4.51 -7.37 -23.74
C THR A 26 -3.17 -7.31 -24.42
N PHE A 27 -2.50 -8.45 -24.50
CA PHE A 27 -1.28 -8.59 -25.26
C PHE A 27 -1.60 -8.64 -26.74
N VAL A 28 -0.98 -7.74 -27.51
CA VAL A 28 -1.15 -7.67 -28.97
C VAL A 28 0.20 -7.97 -29.59
N SER A 29 0.25 -8.98 -30.46
CA SER A 29 1.48 -9.41 -31.13
C SER A 29 1.31 -9.36 -32.63
N MET A 30 2.22 -8.68 -33.33
CA MET A 30 2.37 -8.77 -34.78
C MET A 30 3.54 -9.72 -35.09
N THR A 31 3.22 -11.01 -35.16
CA THR A 31 4.18 -12.10 -35.40
C THR A 31 4.07 -12.69 -36.80
N ASN A 32 3.32 -12.05 -37.70
CA ASN A 32 3.14 -12.54 -39.07
C ASN A 32 4.48 -12.50 -39.85
N PRO A 33 5.00 -13.65 -40.33
CA PRO A 33 6.23 -13.69 -41.13
C PRO A 33 6.13 -12.95 -42.47
N GLU A 34 4.92 -12.74 -42.98
CA GLU A 34 4.66 -12.05 -44.26
C GLU A 34 4.58 -10.52 -44.11
N SER A 35 4.75 -9.99 -42.90
CA SER A 35 4.75 -8.55 -42.65
C SER A 35 6.04 -7.91 -43.18
N ASP A 36 5.94 -6.76 -43.84
CA ASP A 36 7.07 -6.02 -44.42
C ASP A 36 8.18 -5.74 -43.38
N ASP A 37 7.78 -5.38 -42.14
CA ASP A 37 8.69 -5.21 -41.01
C ASP A 37 9.52 -6.48 -40.67
N VAL A 38 8.91 -7.65 -40.78
CA VAL A 38 9.57 -8.93 -40.45
C VAL A 38 10.49 -9.34 -41.59
N PHE A 39 10.06 -9.16 -42.84
CA PHE A 39 10.85 -9.51 -44.02
C PHE A 39 12.07 -8.59 -44.19
N MET A 40 11.87 -7.28 -44.11
CA MET A 40 12.93 -6.29 -44.38
C MET A 40 13.81 -6.02 -43.16
N GLN A 41 13.24 -6.00 -41.96
CA GLN A 41 13.96 -5.57 -40.74
C GLN A 41 14.17 -6.70 -39.71
N ARG A 42 13.53 -7.86 -39.88
CA ARG A 42 13.60 -9.02 -38.95
C ARG A 42 13.16 -8.64 -37.53
N ILE A 43 12.18 -7.74 -37.40
CA ILE A 43 11.66 -7.27 -36.11
C ILE A 43 10.22 -7.76 -35.91
N PHE A 44 9.95 -8.35 -34.75
CA PHE A 44 8.59 -8.64 -34.29
C PHE A 44 8.12 -7.57 -33.32
N LYS A 45 6.88 -7.09 -33.49
CA LYS A 45 6.30 -6.03 -32.66
C LYS A 45 5.35 -6.64 -31.63
N TYR A 46 5.56 -6.25 -30.37
CA TYR A 46 4.72 -6.63 -29.25
C TYR A 46 4.24 -5.37 -28.54
N GLY A 47 2.95 -5.33 -28.22
CA GLY A 47 2.32 -4.23 -27.51
C GLY A 47 1.39 -4.75 -26.43
N VAL A 48 1.13 -3.89 -25.45
CA VAL A 48 0.12 -4.13 -24.42
C VAL A 48 -0.86 -2.97 -24.46
N GLU A 49 -2.11 -3.25 -24.80
CA GLU A 49 -3.18 -2.27 -24.65
C GLU A 49 -3.82 -2.47 -23.27
N ALA A 50 -3.82 -1.42 -22.45
CA ALA A 50 -4.53 -1.38 -21.19
C ALA A 50 -5.03 0.04 -20.93
N ARG A 51 -6.16 0.15 -20.23
CA ARG A 51 -6.65 1.44 -19.73
C ARG A 51 -7.04 1.28 -18.28
N CYS A 52 -6.29 1.93 -17.40
CA CYS A 52 -6.47 1.87 -15.96
C CYS A 52 -6.50 3.30 -15.39
N ALA A 53 -7.17 3.47 -14.26
CA ALA A 53 -7.16 4.70 -13.47
C ALA A 53 -6.95 4.34 -11.99
N VAL A 54 -6.25 5.21 -11.26
CA VAL A 54 -6.09 5.12 -9.80
C VAL A 54 -6.78 6.34 -9.20
N GLY A 55 -7.58 6.13 -8.17
CA GLY A 55 -8.27 7.19 -7.44
C GLY A 55 -8.20 6.99 -5.93
N TYR A 56 -8.37 8.10 -5.21
CA TYR A 56 -8.50 8.09 -3.76
C TYR A 56 -9.92 7.70 -3.37
N GLY A 57 -10.03 6.81 -2.38
CA GLY A 57 -11.28 6.46 -1.74
C GLY A 57 -11.61 7.42 -0.59
N LEU A 58 -12.13 6.85 0.50
CA LEU A 58 -12.51 7.61 1.69
C LEU A 58 -11.27 7.99 2.53
N PRO A 59 -11.07 9.27 2.85
CA PRO A 59 -9.89 9.72 3.60
C PRO A 59 -9.87 9.20 5.05
N GLN A 60 -11.02 8.88 5.64
CA GLN A 60 -11.13 8.37 7.00
C GLN A 60 -10.43 7.01 7.20
N LEU A 61 -10.19 6.27 6.11
CA LEU A 61 -9.61 4.93 6.14
C LEU A 61 -8.08 4.92 6.19
N ILE A 62 -7.42 6.08 6.12
CA ILE A 62 -5.96 6.19 6.12
C ILE A 62 -5.53 7.18 7.19
N TYR A 63 -4.49 6.81 7.92
CA TYR A 63 -3.71 7.70 8.76
C TYR A 63 -2.30 7.84 8.17
N ALA A 64 -1.82 9.08 8.04
CA ALA A 64 -0.49 9.38 7.55
C ALA A 64 0.30 10.09 8.66
N SER A 65 1.54 9.67 8.89
CA SER A 65 2.43 10.34 9.83
C SER A 65 3.86 10.41 9.31
N ARG A 66 4.59 11.40 9.85
CA ARG A 66 6.02 11.66 9.57
C ARG A 66 6.87 11.56 10.85
N GLU A 67 6.25 11.13 11.94
CA GLU A 67 6.94 10.84 13.20
C GLU A 67 7.74 9.54 13.05
N PRO A 68 8.80 9.32 13.86
CA PRO A 68 9.52 8.06 13.84
C PRO A 68 8.57 6.88 14.13
N LEU A 69 8.68 5.83 13.31
CA LEU A 69 7.87 4.63 13.47
C LEU A 69 8.35 3.84 14.71
N ASN A 70 7.53 3.80 15.75
CA ASN A 70 7.78 3.07 16.99
C ASN A 70 6.45 2.58 17.59
N ALA A 71 6.51 1.80 18.68
CA ALA A 71 5.31 1.23 19.29
C ALA A 71 4.31 2.30 19.78
N THR A 72 4.80 3.44 20.25
CA THR A 72 3.97 4.54 20.75
C THR A 72 3.26 5.27 19.62
N SER A 73 3.97 5.64 18.56
CA SER A 73 3.41 6.31 17.39
C SER A 73 2.46 5.38 16.62
N TYR A 74 2.76 4.09 16.57
CA TYR A 74 1.88 3.07 16.01
C TYR A 74 0.57 2.91 16.81
N ALA A 75 0.66 2.84 18.14
CA ALA A 75 -0.52 2.78 19.00
C ALA A 75 -1.39 4.04 18.88
N ALA A 76 -0.77 5.22 18.83
CA ALA A 76 -1.47 6.49 18.61
C ALA A 76 -2.19 6.52 17.26
N ALA A 77 -1.56 6.04 16.19
CA ALA A 77 -2.19 5.95 14.87
C ALA A 77 -3.40 4.99 14.85
N ARG A 78 -3.28 3.81 15.49
CA ARG A 78 -4.41 2.88 15.61
C ARG A 78 -5.56 3.49 16.40
N LEU A 79 -5.26 4.22 17.48
CA LEU A 79 -6.26 4.90 18.29
C LEU A 79 -6.92 6.05 17.51
N ALA A 80 -6.17 6.81 16.72
CA ALA A 80 -6.70 7.87 15.87
C ALA A 80 -7.68 7.35 14.81
N LEU A 81 -7.40 6.18 14.20
CA LEU A 81 -8.33 5.53 13.28
C LEU A 81 -9.58 5.01 14.02
N ALA A 82 -9.39 4.43 15.20
CA ALA A 82 -10.47 3.86 15.99
C ALA A 82 -11.39 4.92 16.63
N SER A 83 -10.86 6.13 16.90
CA SER A 83 -11.61 7.23 17.52
C SER A 83 -12.53 7.97 16.56
N LEU A 84 -12.45 7.68 15.25
CA LEU A 84 -13.35 8.25 14.26
C LEU A 84 -14.79 7.77 14.52
N THR A 85 -15.65 8.73 14.83
CA THR A 85 -17.06 8.53 15.11
C THR A 85 -17.91 9.05 13.95
N ARG A 86 -19.08 8.45 13.79
CA ARG A 86 -20.14 8.99 12.93
C ARG A 86 -20.78 10.20 13.62
N PRO A 87 -21.56 11.02 12.89
CA PRO A 87 -22.30 12.14 13.49
C PRO A 87 -23.26 11.74 14.62
N ASP A 88 -23.70 10.47 14.64
CA ASP A 88 -24.55 9.88 15.67
C ASP A 88 -23.78 9.43 16.94
N GLY A 89 -22.45 9.61 16.98
CA GLY A 89 -21.58 9.19 18.07
C GLY A 89 -21.17 7.72 18.06
N SER A 90 -21.68 6.91 17.13
CA SER A 90 -21.27 5.51 16.98
C SER A 90 -19.85 5.39 16.39
N PRO A 91 -19.04 4.42 16.83
CA PRO A 91 -17.71 4.23 16.27
C PRO A 91 -17.81 3.79 14.81
N LEU A 92 -17.03 4.41 13.94
CA LEU A 92 -17.00 4.06 12.52
C LEU A 92 -16.44 2.64 12.31
N GLY A 93 -15.66 2.15 13.28
CA GLY A 93 -15.13 0.78 13.36
C GLY A 93 -13.88 0.57 12.50
N ILE A 94 -13.12 1.64 12.22
CA ILE A 94 -11.97 1.60 11.33
C ILE A 94 -10.79 0.98 12.08
N ARG A 95 -10.06 0.08 11.43
CA ARG A 95 -8.92 -0.61 12.03
C ARG A 95 -7.74 -0.53 11.06
N GLY A 96 -6.55 -0.16 11.54
CA GLY A 96 -5.34 -0.20 10.73
C GLY A 96 -4.95 -1.65 10.44
N THR A 97 -5.29 -2.15 9.25
CA THR A 97 -5.02 -3.53 8.82
C THR A 97 -3.78 -3.63 7.96
N THR A 98 -3.37 -2.55 7.28
CA THR A 98 -2.18 -2.56 6.42
C THR A 98 -1.31 -1.34 6.71
N LEU A 99 -0.04 -1.59 7.02
CA LEU A 99 0.99 -0.58 7.25
C LEU A 99 1.85 -0.47 5.99
N VAL A 100 1.90 0.73 5.42
CA VAL A 100 2.69 1.05 4.23
C VAL A 100 3.88 1.90 4.64
N VAL A 101 5.08 1.44 4.29
CA VAL A 101 6.35 2.10 4.62
C VAL A 101 7.27 2.17 3.40
N GLY A 102 8.17 3.15 3.39
CA GLY A 102 9.34 3.14 2.53
C GLY A 102 10.50 2.31 3.13
N GLU A 103 11.59 2.17 2.37
CA GLU A 103 12.77 1.41 2.76
C GLU A 103 13.42 1.89 4.06
N GLY A 104 13.47 3.20 4.32
CA GLY A 104 14.14 3.70 5.53
C GLY A 104 13.38 3.44 6.84
N ASN A 105 12.09 3.07 6.76
CA ASN A 105 11.29 2.62 7.91
C ASN A 105 11.13 1.08 7.96
N PHE A 106 11.73 0.32 7.04
CA PHE A 106 11.54 -1.12 6.92
C PHE A 106 11.96 -1.90 8.17
N GLU A 107 13.12 -1.57 8.75
CA GLU A 107 13.62 -2.24 9.95
C GLU A 107 12.67 -2.04 11.13
N ALA A 108 12.27 -0.79 11.39
CA ALA A 108 11.31 -0.47 12.45
C ALA A 108 9.96 -1.16 12.22
N ALA A 109 9.50 -1.23 10.97
CA ALA A 109 8.25 -1.89 10.63
C ALA A 109 8.30 -3.42 10.82
N ASN A 110 9.44 -4.06 10.49
CA ASN A 110 9.64 -5.49 10.73
C ASN A 110 9.72 -5.83 12.21
N VAL A 111 10.39 -5.00 13.01
CA VAL A 111 10.42 -5.17 14.46
C VAL A 111 9.01 -5.10 15.04
N LEU A 112 8.17 -4.19 14.53
CA LEU A 112 6.80 -4.02 15.02
C LEU A 112 5.84 -5.13 14.56
N LEU A 113 5.91 -5.56 13.30
CA LEU A 113 4.86 -6.44 12.73
C LEU A 113 5.29 -7.90 12.56
N THR A 114 6.58 -8.18 12.40
CA THR A 114 7.11 -9.50 12.03
C THR A 114 7.83 -10.18 13.19
N ASN A 115 8.67 -9.45 13.91
CA ASN A 115 9.52 -10.04 14.96
C ASN A 115 8.71 -10.48 16.19
N ASP A 116 9.12 -11.59 16.79
CA ASP A 116 8.57 -12.12 18.05
C ASP A 116 8.90 -11.27 19.27
N ARG A 117 10.00 -10.51 19.19
CA ARG A 117 10.53 -9.70 20.28
C ARG A 117 10.57 -8.24 19.86
N ASP A 118 10.25 -7.37 20.81
CA ASP A 118 10.45 -5.93 20.65
C ASP A 118 11.94 -5.57 20.72
N THR A 119 12.26 -4.29 20.51
CA THR A 119 13.64 -3.77 20.58
C THR A 119 14.29 -3.96 21.95
N ASN A 120 13.50 -4.17 23.01
CA ASN A 120 13.96 -4.36 24.39
C ASN A 120 13.99 -5.84 24.82
N GLY A 121 13.70 -6.78 23.90
CA GLY A 121 13.67 -8.23 24.18
C GLY A 121 12.38 -8.74 24.85
N ALA A 122 11.37 -7.88 25.06
CA ALA A 122 10.06 -8.28 25.54
C ALA A 122 9.22 -8.88 24.40
N THR A 123 8.12 -9.57 24.75
CA THR A 123 7.20 -10.15 23.76
C THR A 123 6.52 -9.04 22.97
N ASN A 124 6.61 -9.09 21.64
CA ASN A 124 5.98 -8.11 20.78
C ASN A 124 4.46 -8.26 20.77
N THR A 125 3.74 -7.25 21.25
CA THR A 125 2.27 -7.20 21.28
C THR A 125 1.63 -6.82 19.96
N TRP A 126 2.40 -6.22 19.03
CA TRP A 126 1.91 -5.72 17.75
C TRP A 126 2.14 -6.67 16.59
N LYS A 127 2.77 -7.82 16.84
CA LYS A 127 3.01 -8.86 15.84
C LYS A 127 1.71 -9.24 15.13
N SER A 128 1.76 -9.27 13.79
CA SER A 128 0.63 -9.65 12.92
C SER A 128 -0.65 -8.81 13.08
N THR A 129 -0.56 -7.62 13.71
CA THR A 129 -1.72 -6.73 13.85
C THR A 129 -2.05 -5.94 12.58
N ALA A 130 -1.09 -5.84 11.64
CA ALA A 130 -1.26 -5.30 10.31
C ALA A 130 -0.35 -6.03 9.30
N LYS A 131 -0.74 -6.03 8.02
CA LYS A 131 0.08 -6.46 6.91
C LYS A 131 1.13 -5.38 6.61
N LEU A 132 2.39 -5.77 6.51
CA LEU A 132 3.47 -4.88 6.10
C LEU A 132 3.53 -4.84 4.56
N GLU A 133 3.42 -3.64 3.99
CA GLU A 133 3.65 -3.38 2.57
C GLU A 133 4.78 -2.37 2.43
N VAL A 134 5.86 -2.81 1.78
CA VAL A 134 7.00 -1.94 1.49
C VAL A 134 6.83 -1.39 0.08
N VAL A 135 6.91 -0.08 -0.04
CA VAL A 135 6.79 0.60 -1.33
C VAL A 135 8.08 1.38 -1.56
N GLU A 136 8.89 0.93 -2.51
CA GLU A 136 10.21 1.50 -2.79
C GLU A 136 10.14 3.00 -3.17
N TYR A 137 9.08 3.41 -3.86
CA TYR A 137 8.88 4.80 -4.30
C TYR A 137 8.35 5.75 -3.21
N LEU A 138 8.14 5.25 -1.99
CA LEU A 138 7.67 6.06 -0.87
C LEU A 138 8.81 6.77 -0.14
N THR A 139 10.01 6.21 -0.19
CA THR A 139 11.22 6.88 0.24
C THR A 139 11.56 7.96 -0.80
N GLY A 140 11.41 9.22 -0.42
CA GLY A 140 11.70 10.34 -1.32
C GLY A 140 13.17 10.34 -1.76
N LYS A 141 13.39 10.71 -3.03
CA LYS A 141 14.71 11.16 -3.50
C LYS A 141 15.19 12.38 -2.73
#